data_AF-A0A6J6YQW5-F1
#
_entry.id   AF-A0A6J6YQW5-F1
#
_cell.length_a   1.000
_cell.length_b   1.000
_cell.length_c   1.000
_cell.angle_alpha   90.00
_cell.angle_beta   90.00
_cell.angle_gamma   90.00
#
_symmetry.space_group_name_H-M   'P 1'
#
loop_
_entity.id
_entity.type
_entity.pdbx_description
1 polymer ?
#
loop_
_entity_poly.entity_id
_entity_poly.type
_entity_poly.pdbx_seq_one_letter_code
_entity_poly.pdbx_strand_id
1 'polypeptide(L)' 'MSQKQKPAADLGYAEALEELETILRELEGDHVDVDRLTDRVTRARELIGRCRERIGDARVQIEQVVAGLDA' A
#
# COMPACT_ATOMS: atom_id res chain seq x y z
N MET A 1 -1.87 17.85 -16.53
CA MET A 1 -0.94 16.77 -16.18
C MET A 1 -1.72 15.71 -15.41
N SER A 2 -2.34 14.74 -16.10
CA SER A 2 -3.10 13.67 -15.45
C SER A 2 -2.12 12.61 -14.95
N GLN A 3 -1.71 12.71 -13.70
CA GLN A 3 -0.95 11.63 -13.06
C GLN A 3 -1.91 10.45 -12.87
N LYS A 4 -1.91 9.52 -13.83
CA LYS A 4 -2.56 8.22 -13.69
C LYS A 4 -1.83 7.47 -12.58
N GLN A 5 -2.38 7.49 -11.37
CA GLN A 5 -1.91 6.65 -10.28
C GLN A 5 -1.86 5.20 -10.75
N LYS A 6 -0.71 4.55 -10.55
CA LYS A 6 -0.54 3.13 -10.87
C LYS A 6 -1.57 2.31 -10.08
N PRO A 7 -2.08 1.19 -10.62
CA PRO A 7 -2.94 0.29 -9.85
C PRO A 7 -2.19 -0.15 -8.58
N ALA A 8 -2.87 -0.19 -7.43
CA ALA A 8 -2.23 -0.61 -6.18
C ALA A 8 -1.60 -2.01 -6.30
N ALA A 9 -2.17 -2.89 -7.13
CA ALA A 9 -1.66 -4.22 -7.43
C ALA A 9 -0.22 -4.23 -8.00
N ASP A 10 0.15 -3.20 -8.77
CA ASP A 10 1.42 -3.11 -9.47
C ASP A 10 2.52 -2.42 -8.65
N LEU A 11 2.22 -2.00 -7.42
CA LEU A 11 3.16 -1.27 -6.58
C LEU A 11 4.08 -2.21 -5.76
N GLY A 12 5.35 -1.82 -5.72
CA GLY A 12 6.32 -2.16 -4.70
C GLY A 12 5.77 -1.97 -3.28
N TYR A 13 6.23 -2.76 -2.31
CA TYR A 13 5.91 -2.48 -0.89
C TYR A 13 6.40 -1.08 -0.48
N ALA A 14 7.62 -0.72 -0.89
CA ALA A 14 8.19 0.61 -0.65
C ALA A 14 7.41 1.73 -1.36
N GLU A 15 7.04 1.53 -2.64
CA GLU A 15 6.25 2.51 -3.39
C GLU A 15 4.85 2.71 -2.77
N ALA A 16 4.19 1.62 -2.35
CA ALA A 16 2.89 1.71 -1.68
C ALA A 16 2.99 2.44 -0.32
N LEU A 17 4.09 2.26 0.42
CA LEU A 17 4.32 2.96 1.68
C LEU A 17 4.57 4.45 1.47
N GLU A 18 5.39 4.83 0.49
CA GLU A 18 5.65 6.23 0.14
C GLU A 18 4.38 6.96 -0.32
N GLU A 19 3.52 6.26 -1.07
CA GLU A 19 2.21 6.81 -1.47
C GLU A 19 1.29 6.98 -0.26
N LEU A 20 1.27 6.03 0.69
CA LEU A 20 0.51 6.15 1.94
C LEU A 20 0.97 7.35 2.79
N GLU A 21 2.28 7.58 2.91
CA GLU A 21 2.83 8.74 3.61
C GLU A 21 2.48 10.06 2.93
N THR A 22 2.40 10.06 1.61
CA THR A 22 1.95 11.22 0.83
C THR A 22 0.47 11.49 1.08
N ILE A 23 -0.37 10.45 1.06
CA ILE A 23 -1.78 10.58 1.38
C ILE A 23 -1.95 11.12 2.81
N LEU A 24 -1.23 10.57 3.79
CA LEU A 24 -1.31 11.01 5.18
C LEU A 24 -0.98 12.51 5.33
N ARG A 25 0.13 12.96 4.72
CA ARG A 25 0.52 14.37 4.71
C ARG A 25 -0.52 15.28 4.06
N GLU A 26 -1.16 14.81 2.99
CA GLU A 26 -2.25 15.55 2.38
C GLU A 26 -3.43 15.67 3.34
N LEU A 27 -3.84 14.59 4.00
CA LEU A 27 -4.97 14.55 4.94
C LEU A 27 -4.76 15.42 6.19
N GLU A 28 -3.52 15.59 6.62
CA GLU A 28 -3.15 16.45 7.76
C GLU A 28 -3.12 17.95 7.39
N GLY A 29 -3.26 18.30 6.11
CA GLY A 29 -3.28 19.68 5.66
C GLY A 29 -4.58 20.43 5.93
N ASP A 30 -4.50 21.71 6.29
CA ASP A 30 -5.64 22.55 6.67
C ASP A 30 -6.69 22.83 5.57
N HIS A 31 -6.42 22.50 4.31
CA HIS A 31 -7.25 22.88 3.15
C HIS A 31 -7.76 21.68 2.36
N VAL A 32 -7.97 20.53 3.00
CA VAL A 32 -8.49 19.35 2.32
C VAL A 32 -10.01 19.41 2.15
N ASP A 33 -10.45 19.29 0.91
CA ASP A 33 -11.86 19.09 0.54
C ASP A 33 -12.35 17.71 1.01
N VAL A 34 -13.55 17.64 1.60
CA VAL A 34 -14.16 16.42 2.13
C VAL A 34 -14.33 15.34 1.04
N ASP A 35 -14.60 15.75 -0.19
CA ASP A 35 -14.71 14.81 -1.32
C ASP A 35 -13.34 14.19 -1.65
N ARG A 36 -12.27 15.01 -1.59
CA ARG A 36 -10.89 14.52 -1.78
C ARG A 36 -10.45 13.60 -0.64
N LEU A 37 -10.87 13.87 0.58
CA LEU A 37 -10.63 13.00 1.74
C LEU A 37 -11.15 11.58 1.46
N THR A 38 -12.37 11.47 0.94
CA THR A 38 -13.00 10.17 0.66
C THR A 38 -12.23 9.37 -0.40
N ASP A 39 -11.83 10.03 -1.49
CA ASP A 39 -11.02 9.40 -2.54
C ASP A 39 -9.66 8.94 -2.02
N ARG A 40 -9.00 9.78 -1.22
CA ARG A 40 -7.67 9.49 -0.65
C ARG A 40 -7.71 8.37 0.37
N VAL A 41 -8.73 8.31 1.23
CA VAL A 41 -8.92 7.22 2.18
C VAL A 41 -9.24 5.91 1.47
N THR A 42 -10.05 5.94 0.39
CA THR A 42 -10.33 4.77 -0.44
C THR A 42 -9.05 4.23 -1.07
N ARG A 43 -8.23 5.11 -1.63
CA ARG A 43 -6.92 4.76 -2.17
C ARG A 43 -5.99 4.19 -1.11
N ALA A 44 -5.91 4.80 0.07
CA ALA A 44 -5.09 4.29 1.17
C ALA A 44 -5.50 2.88 1.59
N ARG A 45 -6.81 2.60 1.64
CA ARG A 45 -7.33 1.25 1.93
C ARG A 45 -6.83 0.20 0.93
N GLU A 46 -6.83 0.53 -0.37
CA GLU A 46 -6.32 -0.37 -1.42
C GLU A 46 -4.83 -0.67 -1.22
N LEU A 47 -4.02 0.38 -0.97
CA LEU A 47 -2.57 0.25 -0.74
C LEU A 47 -2.28 -0.61 0.49
N ILE A 48 -3.01 -0.41 1.59
CA ILE A 48 -2.90 -1.21 2.81
C ILE A 48 -3.25 -2.68 2.54
N GLY A 49 -4.33 -2.93 1.79
CA GLY A 49 -4.72 -4.27 1.38
C GLY A 49 -3.59 -4.98 0.64
N ARG A 50 -2.99 -4.30 -0.34
CA ARG A 50 -1.85 -4.83 -1.09
C ARG A 50 -0.62 -5.08 -0.23
N CYS A 51 -0.29 -4.17 0.67
CA CYS A 51 0.84 -4.33 1.59
C CYS A 51 0.68 -5.59 2.44
N ARG A 52 -0.53 -5.83 2.96
CA ARG A 52 -0.84 -7.02 3.76
C ARG A 52 -0.73 -8.31 2.96
N GLU A 53 -1.24 -8.32 1.73
CA GLU A 53 -1.13 -9.46 0.83
C GLU A 53 0.34 -9.82 0.58
N ARG A 54 1.17 -8.84 0.22
CA ARG A 54 2.61 -9.05 0.01
C ARG A 54 3.35 -9.55 1.25
N ILE A 55 3.00 -9.03 2.43
CA ILE A 55 3.58 -9.52 3.69
C ILE A 55 3.15 -10.97 3.93
N GLY A 56 1.89 -11.31 3.66
CA GLY A 56 1.38 -12.67 3.73
C GLY A 56 2.16 -13.62 2.83
N ASP A 57 2.31 -13.26 1.55
CA ASP A 57 3.06 -14.06 0.56
C ASP A 57 4.52 -14.26 0.99
N ALA A 58 5.17 -13.19 1.46
CA ALA A 58 6.54 -13.26 1.95
C ALA A 58 6.66 -14.21 3.16
N ARG A 59 5.69 -14.20 4.09
CA ARG A 59 5.67 -15.12 5.23
C ARG A 59 5.54 -16.57 4.78
N VAL A 60 4.66 -16.86 3.83
CA VAL A 60 4.49 -18.22 3.28
C VAL A 60 5.76 -18.71 2.59
N GLN A 61 6.42 -17.85 1.80
CA GLN A 61 7.70 -18.21 1.16
C GLN A 61 8.80 -18.48 2.18
N ILE A 62 8.89 -17.68 3.26
CA ILE A 62 9.84 -17.91 4.34
C ILE A 62 9.57 -19.25 5.03
N GLU A 63 8.30 -19.53 5.37
CA GLU A 63 7.91 -20.81 5.99
C GLU A 63 8.28 -22.01 5.10
N GLN A 64 8.10 -21.91 3.78
CA GLN A 64 8.52 -22.97 2.83
C GLN A 64 10.03 -23.17 2.78
N VAL A 65 10.81 -22.08 2.76
CA VAL A 65 12.28 -22.15 2.76
C VAL A 65 12.78 -22.80 4.05
N VAL A 66 12.24 -22.40 5.21
CA VAL A 66 12.61 -22.98 6.50
C VAL A 66 12.24 -24.47 6.56
N ALA A 67 11.04 -24.85 6.15
CA ALA A 67 10.62 -26.25 6.12
C ALA A 67 11.50 -27.13 5.22
N GLY A 68 12.06 -26.57 4.14
CA GLY A 68 13.01 -27.26 3.27
C GLY A 68 14.42 -27.41 3.82
N LEU A 69 14.79 -26.65 4.87
CA LEU A 69 16.09 -26.76 5.54
C LEU A 69 16.10 -27.82 6.64
N ASP A 70 14.93 -28.15 7.19
CA ASP A 70 14.74 -29.15 8.24
C ASP A 70 14.45 -30.58 7.69
N ALA A 71 14.43 -30.76 6.36
CA ALA A 71 14.18 -32.03 5.66
C ALA A 71 15.47 -32.65 5.11
#